data_AF-A0A8J6VI28-F1
#
_entry.id   AF-A0A8J6VI28-F1
#
_cell.length_a   1.000
_cell.length_b   1.000
_cell.length_c   1.000
_cell.angle_alpha   90.00
_cell.angle_beta   90.00
_cell.angle_gamma   90.00
#
_symmetry.space_group_name_H-M   'P 1'
#
loop_
_entity.id
_entity.type
_entity.pdbx_description
1 polymer ?
#
loop_
_entity_poly.entity_id
_entity_poly.type
_entity_poly.pdbx_seq_one_letter_code
_entity_poly.pdbx_strand_id
1 'polypeptide(L)'
;MSIPVAVIEIIVRGYHYLSSLDNAEELQYLLHTSVPTKELYQIKSSLKLHKMLFLAHAIAASGNTMKVFTYSGNPLEINLSQWMLFLKESVKITQAITSGLSKKN
;
A
#
# COMPACT_ATOMS: atom_id res chain seq x y z
N MET A 1 3.77 -8.98 -15.76
CA MET A 1 3.92 -8.46 -14.39
C MET A 1 5.39 -8.55 -14.02
N SER A 2 5.99 -7.48 -13.49
CA SER A 2 7.39 -7.48 -13.08
C SER A 2 7.59 -8.37 -11.84
N ILE A 3 8.61 -9.23 -11.81
CA ILE A 3 8.92 -10.11 -10.66
C ILE A 3 8.98 -9.33 -9.33
N PRO A 4 9.71 -8.21 -9.21
CA PRO A 4 9.76 -7.44 -7.95
C PRO A 4 8.40 -6.89 -7.53
N VAL A 5 7.51 -6.56 -8.48
CA VAL A 5 6.14 -6.11 -8.16
C VAL A 5 5.34 -7.23 -7.49
N ALA A 6 5.38 -8.43 -8.06
CA ALA A 6 4.65 -9.58 -7.51
C ALA A 6 5.18 -9.98 -6.12
N VAL A 7 6.50 -9.93 -5.93
CA VAL A 7 7.14 -10.21 -4.64
C VAL A 7 6.71 -9.19 -3.57
N ILE A 8 6.68 -7.90 -3.91
CA ILE A 8 6.20 -6.84 -2.99
C ILE A 8 4.74 -7.08 -2.59
N GLU A 9 3.86 -7.37 -3.56
CA GLU A 9 2.45 -7.64 -3.24
C GLU A 9 2.27 -8.85 -2.33
N ILE A 10 2.97 -9.96 -2.60
CA ILE A 10 2.88 -11.17 -1.79
C ILE A 10 3.38 -10.92 -0.36
N ILE A 11 4.54 -10.28 -0.20
CA ILE A 11 5.12 -10.02 1.13
C ILE A 11 4.23 -9.07 1.92
N VAL A 12 3.79 -7.95 1.33
CA VAL A 12 3.00 -6.94 2.03
C VAL A 12 1.61 -7.49 2.39
N ARG A 13 0.94 -8.20 1.48
CA ARG A 13 -0.36 -8.82 1.77
C ARG A 13 -0.23 -9.97 2.76
N GLY A 14 0.82 -10.78 2.65
CA GLY A 14 1.12 -11.85 3.59
C GLY A 14 1.37 -11.32 5.00
N TYR A 15 2.21 -10.29 5.13
CA TYR A 15 2.46 -9.63 6.41
C TYR A 15 1.20 -9.01 7.00
N HIS A 16 0.41 -8.30 6.18
CA HIS A 16 -0.86 -7.74 6.62
C HIS A 16 -1.84 -8.83 7.10
N TYR A 17 -1.91 -9.96 6.39
CA TYR A 17 -2.76 -11.08 6.76
C TYR A 17 -2.33 -11.74 8.08
N LEU A 18 -1.03 -12.01 8.25
CA LEU A 18 -0.48 -12.52 9.51
C LEU A 18 -0.71 -11.53 10.66
N SER A 19 -0.48 -10.24 10.42
CA SER A 19 -0.65 -9.20 11.42
C SER A 19 -2.13 -9.07 11.83
N SER A 20 -3.09 -9.24 10.92
CA SER A 20 -4.53 -9.29 11.27
C SER A 20 -4.93 -10.56 12.03
N LEU A 21 -4.24 -11.69 11.84
CA LEU A 21 -4.48 -12.91 12.60
C LEU A 21 -3.93 -12.82 14.03
N ASP A 22 -2.80 -12.15 14.22
CA ASP A 22 -2.14 -11.98 15.52
C ASP A 22 -2.88 -10.97 16.43
N ASN A 23 -3.63 -10.03 15.83
CA ASN A 23 -4.45 -9.06 16.56
C ASN A 23 -5.85 -9.64 16.90
N ALA A 24 -5.89 -10.63 17.79
CA ALA A 24 -7.14 -11.25 18.28
C ALA A 24 -8.12 -10.23 18.90
N GLU A 25 -7.61 -9.12 19.47
CA GLU A 25 -8.42 -8.01 20.00
C GLU A 25 -9.15 -7.20 18.91
N GLU A 26 -8.56 -7.02 17.72
CA GLU A 26 -9.24 -6.36 16.59
C GLU A 26 -10.38 -7.22 16.03
N LEU A 27 -10.20 -8.55 16.07
CA LEU A 27 -11.19 -9.54 15.62
C LEU A 27 -12.38 -9.60 16.58
N GLN A 28 -12.12 -9.50 17.89
CA GLN A 28 -13.16 -9.35 18.92
C GLN A 28 -13.89 -8.00 18.81
N TYR A 29 -13.19 -6.90 18.53
CA TYR A 29 -13.79 -5.58 18.30
C TYR A 29 -14.71 -5.56 17.06
N LEU A 30 -14.31 -6.24 15.97
CA LEU A 30 -15.14 -6.42 14.77
C LEU A 30 -16.38 -7.29 15.00
N LEU A 31 -16.29 -8.26 15.91
CA LEU A 31 -17.44 -9.10 16.28
C LEU A 31 -18.43 -8.36 17.19
N HIS A 32 -17.93 -7.54 18.13
CA HIS A 32 -18.75 -6.90 19.18
C HIS A 32 -19.34 -5.52 18.82
N THR A 33 -18.89 -4.86 17.75
CA THR A 33 -19.29 -3.47 17.46
C THR A 33 -20.28 -3.35 16.30
N SER A 34 -21.16 -2.34 16.32
CA SER A 34 -22.26 -2.12 15.37
C SER A 34 -21.79 -1.90 13.92
N VAL A 35 -22.65 -2.22 12.95
CA VAL A 35 -22.41 -2.16 11.49
C VAL A 35 -21.62 -0.93 11.00
N PRO A 36 -21.85 0.32 11.48
CA PRO A 36 -21.10 1.50 11.01
C PRO A 36 -19.61 1.48 11.37
N THR A 37 -19.26 0.86 12.50
CA THR A 37 -17.87 0.82 12.99
C THR A 37 -17.04 -0.25 12.29
N LYS A 38 -17.69 -1.33 11.81
CA LYS A 38 -17.04 -2.38 11.01
C LYS A 38 -16.55 -1.83 9.67
N GLU A 39 -17.34 -0.96 9.04
CA GLU A 39 -16.93 -0.30 7.80
C GLU A 39 -15.78 0.68 8.02
N LEU A 40 -15.82 1.48 9.09
CA LEU A 40 -14.70 2.37 9.44
C LEU A 40 -13.41 1.58 9.69
N TYR A 41 -13.50 0.42 10.32
CA TYR A 41 -12.38 -0.47 10.54
C TYR A 41 -11.84 -1.06 9.23
N GLN A 42 -12.71 -1.54 8.32
CA GLN A 42 -12.30 -2.04 7.01
C GLN A 42 -11.64 -0.95 6.16
N ILE A 43 -12.16 0.28 6.19
CA ILE A 43 -11.55 1.44 5.52
C ILE A 43 -10.17 1.73 6.13
N LYS A 44 -10.02 1.65 7.45
CA LYS A 44 -8.74 1.88 8.13
C LYS A 44 -7.70 0.80 7.80
N SER A 45 -8.09 -0.48 7.78
CA SER A 45 -7.15 -1.58 7.46
C SER A 45 -6.73 -1.57 5.99
N SER A 46 -7.68 -1.34 5.07
CA SER A 46 -7.36 -1.18 3.65
C SER A 46 -6.44 0.01 3.38
N LEU A 47 -6.63 1.11 4.10
CA LEU A 47 -5.75 2.28 4.04
C LEU A 47 -4.36 2.01 4.62
N LYS A 48 -4.27 1.23 5.71
CA LYS A 48 -2.98 0.76 6.26
C LYS A 48 -2.24 -0.11 5.24
N LEU A 49 -2.94 -1.03 4.58
CA LEU A 49 -2.39 -1.87 3.51
C LEU A 49 -1.87 -1.02 2.34
N HIS A 50 -2.65 -0.05 1.87
CA HIS A 50 -2.25 0.84 0.77
C HIS A 50 -1.04 1.71 1.14
N LYS A 51 -0.93 2.19 2.39
CA LYS A 51 0.27 2.86 2.89
C LYS A 51 1.52 1.97 2.83
N MET A 52 1.40 0.71 3.23
CA MET A 52 2.51 -0.24 3.18
C MET A 52 2.93 -0.52 1.72
N LEU A 53 1.96 -0.74 0.82
CA LEU A 53 2.23 -0.94 -0.60
C LEU A 53 2.87 0.28 -1.26
N PHE A 54 2.38 1.48 -0.95
CA PHE A 54 2.98 2.73 -1.42
C PHE A 54 4.44 2.86 -0.98
N LEU A 55 4.74 2.64 0.30
CA LEU A 55 6.12 2.73 0.80
C LEU A 55 7.03 1.70 0.14
N ALA A 56 6.56 0.45 0.01
CA ALA A 56 7.31 -0.61 -0.64
C ALA A 56 7.57 -0.30 -2.12
N HIS A 57 6.56 0.19 -2.86
CA HIS A 57 6.73 0.62 -4.23
C HIS A 57 7.59 1.88 -4.36
N ALA A 58 7.58 2.80 -3.38
CA ALA A 58 8.45 3.98 -3.35
C ALA A 58 9.92 3.58 -3.23
N ILE A 59 10.24 2.71 -2.26
CA ILE A 59 11.60 2.19 -2.03
C ILE A 59 12.07 1.42 -3.26
N ALA A 60 11.20 0.59 -3.82
CA ALA A 60 11.56 -0.19 -4.98
C ALA A 60 11.73 0.71 -6.23
N ALA A 61 10.88 1.74 -6.41
CA ALA A 61 11.00 2.71 -7.50
C ALA A 61 12.29 3.51 -7.38
N SER A 62 12.65 3.98 -6.17
CA SER A 62 13.92 4.67 -5.93
C SER A 62 15.13 3.77 -6.24
N GLY A 63 15.07 2.48 -5.87
CA GLY A 63 16.09 1.50 -6.25
C GLY A 63 16.22 1.30 -7.77
N ASN A 64 15.11 1.31 -8.51
CA ASN A 64 15.15 1.25 -9.98
C ASN A 64 15.72 2.55 -10.58
N THR A 65 15.39 3.72 -10.04
CA THR A 65 15.97 4.99 -10.47
C THR A 65 17.46 5.05 -10.20
N MET A 66 17.90 4.55 -9.03
CA MET A 66 19.32 4.42 -8.67
C MET A 66 20.05 3.51 -9.66
N LYS A 67 19.44 2.40 -10.05
CA LYS A 67 19.97 1.51 -11.10
C LYS A 67 20.12 2.24 -12.42
N VAL A 68 19.08 2.92 -12.91
CA VAL A 68 19.16 3.70 -14.16
C VAL A 68 20.25 4.77 -14.10
N PHE A 69 20.40 5.47 -12.97
CA PHE A 69 21.42 6.51 -12.78
C PHE A 69 22.85 5.94 -12.80
N THR A 70 23.05 4.76 -12.21
CA THR A 70 24.37 4.10 -12.14
C THR A 70 24.76 3.41 -13.45
N TYR A 71 23.80 2.94 -14.26
CA TYR A 71 24.02 2.34 -15.58
C TYR A 71 23.96 3.38 -16.72
N SER A 72 24.51 4.57 -16.49
CA SER A 72 24.63 5.65 -17.49
C SER A 72 23.31 6.17 -18.08
N GLY A 73 22.21 6.06 -17.35
CA GLY A 73 20.94 6.68 -17.74
C GLY A 73 20.17 5.96 -18.84
N ASN A 74 20.43 4.66 -19.10
CA ASN A 74 19.69 3.91 -20.11
C ASN A 74 18.19 3.87 -19.78
N PRO A 75 17.32 4.58 -20.54
CA PRO A 75 15.91 4.74 -20.20
C PRO A 75 15.09 3.46 -20.36
N LEU A 76 15.62 2.46 -21.09
CA LEU A 76 14.99 1.15 -21.29
C LEU A 76 14.99 0.27 -20.03
N GLU A 77 15.82 0.58 -19.03
CA GLU A 77 15.83 -0.15 -17.76
C GLU A 77 14.76 0.34 -16.76
N ILE A 78 14.02 1.40 -17.08
CA ILE A 78 12.97 1.92 -16.20
C ILE A 78 11.82 0.91 -16.12
N ASN A 79 11.58 0.42 -14.91
CA ASN A 79 10.47 -0.50 -14.65
C ASN A 79 9.13 0.24 -14.59
N LEU A 80 8.53 0.50 -15.77
CA LEU A 80 7.26 1.22 -15.91
C LEU A 80 6.12 0.61 -15.09
N SER A 81 6.08 -0.74 -14.97
CA SER A 81 5.06 -1.42 -14.18
C SER A 81 5.12 -1.02 -12.70
N GLN A 82 6.33 -0.83 -12.18
CA GLN A 82 6.53 -0.48 -10.78
C GLN A 82 6.21 0.98 -10.50
N TRP A 83 6.54 1.88 -11.43
CA TRP A 83 6.15 3.28 -11.39
C TRP A 83 4.63 3.47 -11.48
N MET A 84 3.96 2.71 -12.35
CA MET A 84 2.50 2.77 -12.49
C MET A 84 1.79 2.36 -11.19
N LEU A 85 2.27 1.29 -10.53
CA LEU A 85 1.71 0.85 -9.26
C LEU A 85 2.02 1.80 -8.11
N PHE A 86 3.22 2.38 -8.09
CA PHE A 86 3.57 3.45 -7.16
C PHE A 86 2.58 4.62 -7.29
N LEU A 87 2.38 5.13 -8.50
CA LEU A 87 1.43 6.22 -8.77
C LEU A 87 0.00 5.86 -8.39
N LYS A 88 -0.43 4.63 -8.68
CA LYS A 88 -1.76 4.15 -8.31
C LYS A 88 -1.98 4.19 -6.81
N GLU A 89 -1.02 3.71 -6.02
CA GLU A 89 -1.11 3.74 -4.55
C GLU A 89 -0.99 5.18 -4.01
N SER A 90 -0.18 6.05 -4.63
CA SER A 90 -0.13 7.49 -4.31
C SER A 90 -1.48 8.18 -4.44
N VAL A 91 -2.20 7.90 -5.53
CA VAL A 91 -3.53 8.48 -5.78
C VAL A 91 -4.52 8.02 -4.73
N LYS A 92 -4.53 6.73 -4.38
CA LYS A 92 -5.45 6.20 -3.36
C LYS A 92 -5.19 6.79 -1.97
N ILE A 93 -3.92 6.97 -1.58
CA ILE A 93 -3.57 7.61 -0.30
C ILE A 93 -4.00 9.07 -0.30
N THR A 94 -3.71 9.81 -1.37
CA THR A 94 -4.11 11.21 -1.52
C THR A 94 -5.63 11.36 -1.43
N GLN A 95 -6.38 10.53 -2.17
CA GLN A 95 -7.84 10.50 -2.11
C GLN A 95 -8.33 10.23 -0.68
N ALA A 96 -7.77 9.24 0.00
CA ALA A 96 -8.21 8.92 1.35
C ALA A 96 -7.89 10.01 2.38
N ILE A 97 -6.78 10.75 2.23
CA ILE A 97 -6.47 11.93 3.04
C ILE A 97 -7.47 13.04 2.77
N THR A 98 -7.79 13.32 1.50
CA THR A 98 -8.77 14.33 1.11
C THR A 98 -10.18 14.00 1.63
N SER A 99 -10.61 12.74 1.51
CA SER A 99 -11.89 12.28 2.06
C SER A 99 -11.95 12.36 3.59
N GLY A 100 -10.83 12.09 4.27
CA GLY A 100 -10.72 12.24 5.72
C GLY A 100 -10.74 13.70 6.20
N LEU A 101 -10.12 14.61 5.44
CA LEU A 101 -10.17 16.05 5.70
C LEU A 101 -11.56 16.64 5.46
N SER A 102 -12.26 16.21 4.41
CA SER A 102 -13.61 16.68 4.09
C SER A 102 -14.67 16.30 5.14
N LYS A 103 -14.41 15.30 5.99
CA LYS A 103 -15.35 14.84 7.03
C LYS A 103 -15.12 15.53 8.39
N LYS A 104 -14.10 16.39 8.50
CA LYS A 104 -13.67 17.06 9.74
C LYS A 104 -14.02 18.55 9.78
N ASN A 105 -14.50 19.12 8.67
CA ASN A 105 -15.13 20.45 8.56
C ASN A 105 -16.64 20.31 8.47
#